data_AF-A0AAU5SEN1-F1
#
_entry.id   AF-A0AAU5SEN1-F1
#
_cell.length_a   1.000
_cell.length_b   1.000
_cell.length_c   1.000
_cell.angle_alpha   90.00
_cell.angle_beta   90.00
_cell.angle_gamma   90.00
#
_symmetry.space_group_name_H-M   'P 1'
#
loop_
_entity.id
_entity.type
_entity.pdbx_description
1 polymer ?
#
loop_
_entity_poly.entity_id
_entity_poly.type
_entity_poly.pdbx_seq_one_letter_code
_entity_poly.pdbx_strand_id
1 'polypeptide(L)'
;MVGEGDSSAAALRSVEEWSARIHRGLRSGSRVDAEAVRLACLLLDWGHDAEVVRDLVTRDPAQVPAPEMARLAAELLRVCGFDPGFALAPERLPVLERAVEKVAADFAGCTVVDGLHLVQADEAGPRALLALGDGTLLSTGNGLAPSAGDDPVHALVEVAAEVQDEVAARFRLVWPVCRDHGLGVRPAAADGSARWRCAGGPPGHFVGEVGALTTPGTPGTPSTPSTPVTPVTPRRVVPLSPSPTRPSSSGR
;
A
#
# COMPACT_ATOMS: atom_id res chain seq x y z
N MET A 1 14.41 -8.02 32.44
CA MET A 1 13.48 -8.53 31.42
C MET A 1 13.62 -7.63 30.18
N VAL A 2 14.78 -7.70 29.55
CA VAL A 2 15.17 -6.98 28.33
C VAL A 2 15.84 -8.07 27.50
N GLY A 3 15.20 -8.59 26.45
CA GLY A 3 15.77 -9.75 25.75
C GLY A 3 14.98 -10.25 24.54
N GLU A 4 13.64 -10.24 24.60
CA GLU A 4 12.83 -10.77 23.49
C GLU A 4 12.67 -9.78 22.33
N GLY A 5 12.57 -8.48 22.61
CA GLY A 5 12.41 -7.45 21.57
C GLY A 5 13.68 -7.19 20.73
N ASP A 6 14.87 -7.35 21.32
CA ASP A 6 16.14 -7.08 20.63
C ASP A 6 16.50 -8.21 19.65
N SER A 7 16.15 -9.46 20.01
CA SER A 7 16.35 -10.64 19.16
C SER A 7 15.47 -10.62 17.89
N SER A 8 14.21 -10.21 18.01
CA SER A 8 13.30 -10.08 16.85
C SER A 8 13.75 -8.97 15.89
N ALA A 9 14.13 -7.80 16.40
CA ALA A 9 14.62 -6.70 15.58
C ALA A 9 15.94 -7.05 14.84
N ALA A 10 16.85 -7.78 15.49
CA ALA A 10 18.10 -8.23 14.87
C ALA A 10 17.87 -9.23 13.73
N ALA A 11 16.90 -10.12 13.88
CA ALA A 11 16.58 -11.10 12.86
C ALA A 11 15.79 -10.49 11.68
N LEU A 12 14.94 -9.48 11.91
CA LEU A 12 14.34 -8.69 10.81
C LEU A 12 15.40 -7.99 9.95
N ARG A 13 16.40 -7.36 10.59
CA ARG A 13 17.54 -6.76 9.87
C ARG A 13 18.32 -7.80 9.06
N SER A 14 18.46 -9.01 9.59
CA SER A 14 19.14 -10.11 8.89
C SER A 14 18.37 -10.54 7.64
N VAL A 15 17.04 -10.70 7.75
CA VAL A 15 16.16 -11.01 6.61
C VAL A 15 16.28 -9.95 5.52
N GLU A 16 16.24 -8.67 5.90
CA GLU A 16 16.39 -7.54 4.97
C GLU A 16 17.77 -7.53 4.30
N GLU A 17 18.84 -7.73 5.06
CA GLU A 17 20.21 -7.77 4.53
C GLU A 17 20.40 -8.88 3.48
N TRP A 18 19.98 -10.11 3.80
CA TRP A 18 20.10 -11.22 2.86
C TRP A 18 19.23 -11.03 1.63
N SER A 19 18.01 -10.51 1.81
CA SER A 19 17.12 -10.19 0.69
C SER A 19 17.75 -9.16 -0.26
N ALA A 20 18.36 -8.10 0.29
CA ALA A 20 19.08 -7.10 -0.49
C ALA A 20 20.32 -7.64 -1.23
N ARG A 21 21.02 -8.63 -0.65
CA ARG A 21 22.14 -9.31 -1.32
C ARG A 21 21.67 -10.19 -2.48
N ILE A 22 20.63 -11.00 -2.26
CA ILE A 22 20.02 -11.83 -3.31
C ILE A 22 19.55 -10.94 -4.46
N HIS A 23 18.81 -9.87 -4.15
CA HIS A 23 18.31 -8.95 -5.16
C HIS A 23 19.42 -8.36 -6.03
N ARG A 24 20.52 -7.88 -5.41
CA ARG A 24 21.68 -7.38 -6.16
C ARG A 24 22.32 -8.45 -7.04
N GLY A 25 22.48 -9.67 -6.52
CA GLY A 25 23.03 -10.80 -7.28
C GLY A 25 22.16 -11.18 -8.48
N LEU A 26 20.84 -11.21 -8.31
CA LEU A 26 19.90 -11.47 -9.40
C LEU A 26 19.98 -10.39 -10.48
N ARG A 27 20.06 -9.11 -10.10
CA ARG A 27 20.21 -8.00 -11.06
C ARG A 27 21.52 -8.05 -11.85
N SER A 28 22.61 -8.48 -11.22
CA SER A 28 23.90 -8.62 -11.89
C SER A 28 24.07 -9.94 -12.63
N GLY A 29 23.06 -10.82 -12.63
CA GLY A 29 23.14 -12.16 -13.23
C GLY A 29 24.12 -13.09 -12.50
N SER A 30 24.48 -12.78 -11.26
CA SER A 30 25.39 -13.57 -10.42
C SER A 30 24.64 -14.71 -9.71
N ARG A 31 25.35 -15.80 -9.40
CA ARG A 31 24.81 -16.87 -8.55
C ARG A 31 24.61 -16.36 -7.12
N VAL A 32 23.54 -16.79 -6.47
CA VAL A 32 23.09 -16.35 -5.13
C VAL A 32 22.84 -17.54 -4.19
N ASP A 33 23.53 -18.64 -4.45
CA ASP A 33 23.30 -19.95 -3.82
C ASP A 33 23.34 -19.87 -2.29
N ALA A 34 24.43 -19.32 -1.75
CA ALA A 34 24.66 -19.25 -0.32
C ALA A 34 23.69 -18.26 0.35
N GLU A 35 23.42 -17.13 -0.29
CA GLU A 35 22.51 -16.10 0.19
C GLU A 35 21.06 -16.63 0.23
N ALA A 36 20.61 -17.31 -0.82
CA ALA A 36 19.27 -17.88 -0.92
C ALA A 36 19.03 -18.97 0.14
N VAL A 37 19.98 -19.89 0.32
CA VAL A 37 19.91 -20.92 1.37
C VAL A 37 19.90 -20.28 2.76
N ARG A 38 20.75 -19.28 3.01
CA ARG A 38 20.78 -18.59 4.31
C ARG A 38 19.45 -17.91 4.63
N LEU A 39 18.88 -17.18 3.68
CA LEU A 39 17.57 -16.55 3.86
C LEU A 39 16.47 -17.60 4.08
N ALA A 40 16.48 -18.70 3.33
CA ALA A 40 15.50 -19.77 3.50
C ALA A 40 15.59 -20.42 4.89
N CYS A 41 16.79 -20.69 5.41
CA CYS A 41 16.96 -21.19 6.78
C CYS A 41 16.41 -20.20 7.82
N LEU A 42 16.68 -18.90 7.69
CA LEU A 42 16.15 -17.89 8.60
C LEU A 42 14.62 -17.84 8.60
N LEU A 43 14.00 -17.93 7.42
CA LEU A 43 12.54 -17.96 7.30
C LEU A 43 11.95 -19.24 7.91
N LEU A 44 12.61 -20.38 7.72
CA LEU A 44 12.20 -21.66 8.31
C LEU A 44 12.28 -21.63 9.85
N ASP A 45 13.35 -21.08 10.41
CA ASP A 45 13.52 -20.89 11.86
C ASP A 45 12.41 -20.01 12.47
N TRP A 46 11.84 -19.12 11.64
CA TRP A 46 10.68 -18.29 11.97
C TRP A 46 9.32 -18.93 11.68
N GLY A 47 9.30 -20.17 11.21
CA GLY A 47 8.08 -20.94 10.96
C GLY A 47 7.44 -20.69 9.59
N HIS A 48 8.13 -20.05 8.65
CA HIS A 48 7.66 -19.99 7.27
C HIS A 48 7.86 -21.35 6.58
N ASP A 49 6.79 -21.94 6.06
CA ASP A 49 6.78 -23.28 5.43
C ASP A 49 6.39 -23.25 3.94
N ALA A 50 6.73 -22.17 3.24
CA ALA A 50 6.51 -22.09 1.80
C ALA A 50 7.36 -23.16 1.07
N GLU A 51 6.85 -23.71 -0.04
CA GLU A 51 7.53 -24.74 -0.84
C GLU A 51 8.96 -24.32 -1.22
N VAL A 52 9.14 -23.09 -1.68
CA VAL A 52 10.46 -22.54 -2.02
C VAL A 52 11.46 -22.55 -0.86
N VAL A 53 10.98 -22.33 0.37
CA VAL A 53 11.80 -22.35 1.58
C VAL A 53 12.29 -23.78 1.83
N ARG A 54 11.38 -24.75 1.79
CA ARG A 54 11.72 -26.17 1.96
C ARG A 54 12.66 -26.66 0.85
N ASP A 55 12.39 -26.32 -0.40
CA ASP A 55 13.21 -26.72 -1.55
C ASP A 55 14.65 -26.22 -1.41
N LEU A 56 14.84 -24.94 -1.05
CA LEU A 56 16.16 -24.34 -0.91
C LEU A 56 16.93 -24.89 0.28
N VAL A 57 16.26 -25.28 1.37
CA VAL A 57 16.92 -25.86 2.55
C VAL A 57 17.29 -27.34 2.34
N THR A 58 16.53 -28.07 1.52
CA THR A 58 16.70 -29.53 1.36
C THR A 58 17.60 -29.94 0.21
N ARG A 59 17.65 -29.16 -0.87
CA ARG A 59 18.44 -29.46 -2.06
C ARG A 59 19.89 -29.00 -1.88
N ASP A 60 20.84 -29.75 -2.44
CA ASP A 60 22.22 -29.28 -2.57
C ASP A 60 22.27 -28.13 -3.61
N PRO A 61 22.59 -26.88 -3.21
CA PRO A 61 22.59 -25.74 -4.12
C PRO A 61 23.60 -25.88 -5.25
N ALA A 62 24.69 -26.66 -5.08
CA ALA A 62 25.67 -26.93 -6.12
C ALA A 62 25.10 -27.76 -7.27
N GLN A 63 24.02 -28.51 -7.03
CA GLN A 63 23.32 -29.33 -8.03
C GLN A 63 22.16 -28.59 -8.70
N VAL A 64 21.83 -27.37 -8.27
CA VAL A 64 20.75 -26.58 -8.87
C VAL A 64 21.29 -25.76 -10.05
N PRO A 65 20.76 -25.94 -11.28
CA PRO A 65 21.11 -25.13 -12.43
C PRO A 65 20.91 -23.64 -12.16
N ALA A 66 21.80 -22.79 -12.71
CA ALA A 66 21.77 -21.34 -12.44
C ALA A 66 20.42 -20.65 -12.74
N PRO A 67 19.73 -20.94 -13.87
CA PRO A 67 18.42 -20.34 -14.14
C PRO A 67 17.34 -20.77 -13.14
N GLU A 68 17.43 -22.02 -12.66
CA GLU A 68 16.50 -22.53 -11.66
C GLU A 68 16.75 -21.89 -10.30
N MET A 69 18.01 -21.76 -9.89
CA MET A 69 18.38 -21.06 -8.65
C MET A 69 17.92 -19.60 -8.68
N ALA A 70 18.09 -18.90 -9.80
CA ALA A 70 17.61 -17.53 -9.95
C ALA A 70 16.08 -17.43 -9.77
N ARG A 71 15.32 -18.37 -10.34
CA ARG A 71 13.87 -18.46 -10.17
C ARG A 71 13.47 -18.73 -8.72
N LEU A 72 14.13 -19.68 -8.05
CA LEU A 72 13.87 -20.00 -6.63
C LEU A 72 14.20 -18.82 -5.73
N ALA A 73 15.31 -18.13 -5.97
CA ALA A 73 15.69 -16.96 -5.21
C ALA A 73 14.71 -15.78 -5.41
N ALA A 74 14.21 -15.56 -6.63
CA ALA A 74 13.18 -14.55 -6.90
C ALA A 74 11.84 -14.91 -6.22
N GLU A 75 11.47 -16.19 -6.22
CA GLU A 75 10.31 -16.70 -5.49
C GLU A 75 10.46 -16.49 -3.97
N LEU A 76 11.64 -16.77 -3.43
CA LEU A 76 11.95 -16.57 -2.02
C LEU A 76 11.80 -15.11 -1.60
N LEU A 77 12.32 -14.16 -2.40
CA LEU A 77 12.16 -12.72 -2.15
C LEU A 77 10.69 -12.30 -2.12
N ARG A 78 9.85 -12.89 -2.98
CA ARG A 78 8.42 -12.58 -2.98
C ARG A 78 7.71 -13.15 -1.75
N VAL A 79 8.04 -14.38 -1.35
CA VAL A 79 7.47 -15.03 -0.17
C VAL A 79 7.80 -14.28 1.12
N CYS A 80 9.01 -13.73 1.24
CA CYS A 80 9.37 -12.90 2.41
C CYS A 80 8.84 -11.46 2.32
N GLY A 81 8.13 -11.09 1.26
CA GLY A 81 7.58 -9.74 1.08
C GLY A 81 8.66 -8.67 0.90
N PHE A 82 9.83 -9.04 0.36
CA PHE A 82 10.91 -8.09 0.13
C PHE A 82 10.52 -7.08 -0.95
N ASP A 83 10.44 -5.80 -0.57
CA ASP A 83 10.26 -4.68 -1.48
C ASP A 83 11.57 -3.86 -1.55
N PRO A 84 12.34 -3.92 -2.65
CA PRO A 84 13.59 -3.19 -2.75
C PRO A 84 13.32 -1.69 -2.68
N GLY A 85 13.85 -1.02 -1.66
CA GLY A 85 13.83 0.43 -1.56
C GLY A 85 14.46 1.13 -2.77
N PHE A 86 14.23 2.42 -2.91
CA PHE A 86 14.74 3.21 -4.05
C PHE A 86 16.27 3.16 -4.22
N ALA A 87 17.03 2.86 -3.16
CA ALA A 87 18.48 2.65 -3.27
C ALA A 87 18.85 1.39 -4.08
N LEU A 88 18.03 0.34 -4.03
CA LEU A 88 18.25 -0.93 -4.73
C LEU A 88 17.51 -0.99 -6.08
N ALA A 89 16.43 -0.22 -6.23
CA ALA A 89 15.65 -0.09 -7.46
C ALA A 89 15.38 1.39 -7.79
N PRO A 90 16.43 2.18 -8.13
CA PRO A 90 16.31 3.62 -8.36
C PRO A 90 15.41 3.97 -9.56
N GLU A 91 15.25 3.05 -10.52
CA GLU A 91 14.38 3.22 -11.68
C GLU A 91 12.89 3.39 -11.33
N ARG A 92 12.46 3.00 -10.13
CA ARG A 92 11.08 3.16 -9.65
C ARG A 92 10.73 4.62 -9.35
N LEU A 93 11.71 5.43 -8.93
CA LEU A 93 11.46 6.82 -8.54
C LEU A 93 10.99 7.67 -9.74
N PRO A 94 11.64 7.63 -10.93
CA PRO A 94 11.14 8.33 -12.12
C PRO A 94 9.74 7.89 -12.59
N VAL A 95 9.31 6.66 -12.27
CA VAL A 95 7.95 6.20 -12.58
C VAL A 95 6.94 6.92 -11.68
N LEU A 96 7.24 7.03 -10.38
CA LEU A 96 6.41 7.76 -9.42
C LEU A 96 6.41 9.27 -9.71
N GLU A 97 7.55 9.86 -10.07
CA GLU A 97 7.64 11.30 -10.42
C GLU A 97 6.68 11.63 -11.58
N ARG A 98 6.70 10.82 -12.65
CA ARG A 98 5.77 10.98 -13.78
C ARG A 98 4.31 10.78 -13.39
N ALA A 99 4.04 9.86 -12.45
CA ALA A 99 2.71 9.66 -11.93
C ALA A 99 2.23 10.90 -11.14
N VAL A 100 3.10 11.51 -10.35
CA VAL A 100 2.83 12.77 -9.64
C VAL A 100 2.56 13.92 -10.61
N GLU A 101 3.36 14.07 -11.66
CA GLU A 101 3.13 15.10 -12.69
C GLU A 101 1.74 14.96 -13.33
N LYS A 102 1.32 13.72 -13.63
CA LYS A 102 -0.01 13.45 -14.19
C LYS A 102 -1.11 13.74 -13.17
N VAL A 103 -0.99 13.30 -11.93
CA VAL A 103 -2.01 13.59 -10.90
C VAL A 103 -2.09 15.09 -10.62
N ALA A 104 -0.96 15.80 -10.63
CA ALA A 104 -0.93 17.26 -10.49
C ALA A 104 -1.68 17.97 -11.63
N ALA A 105 -1.68 17.40 -12.85
CA ALA A 105 -2.45 17.97 -13.96
C ALA A 105 -3.97 17.97 -13.71
N ASP A 106 -4.51 17.02 -12.92
CA ASP A 106 -5.93 17.03 -12.52
C ASP A 106 -6.26 18.15 -11.53
N PHE A 107 -5.26 18.79 -10.94
CA PHE A 107 -5.40 19.99 -10.11
C PHE A 107 -5.17 21.29 -10.88
N ALA A 108 -4.95 21.26 -12.19
CA ALA A 108 -4.72 22.49 -12.95
C ALA A 108 -5.85 23.51 -12.73
N GLY A 109 -5.49 24.68 -12.18
CA GLY A 109 -6.44 25.74 -11.80
C GLY A 109 -7.08 25.62 -10.41
N CYS A 110 -6.71 24.60 -9.62
CA CYS A 110 -7.05 24.47 -8.21
C CYS A 110 -5.93 25.09 -7.36
N THR A 111 -6.26 25.99 -6.44
CA THR A 111 -5.28 26.64 -5.55
C THR A 111 -4.96 25.84 -4.29
N VAL A 112 -5.61 24.68 -4.10
CA VAL A 112 -5.47 23.87 -2.87
C VAL A 112 -4.24 22.96 -2.94
N VAL A 113 -3.94 22.43 -4.12
CA VAL A 113 -2.79 21.57 -4.38
C VAL A 113 -2.02 22.20 -5.52
N ASP A 114 -0.95 22.89 -5.19
CA ASP A 114 -0.05 23.53 -6.16
C ASP A 114 1.38 23.00 -5.99
N GLY A 115 2.10 22.84 -7.09
CA GLY A 115 3.48 22.35 -7.10
C GLY A 115 3.70 20.97 -6.47
N LEU A 116 2.75 20.04 -6.62
CA LEU A 116 2.86 18.68 -6.08
C LEU A 116 4.13 17.98 -6.61
N HIS A 117 4.97 17.45 -5.72
CA HIS A 117 6.20 16.74 -6.05
C HIS A 117 6.52 15.65 -5.01
N LEU A 118 7.47 14.77 -5.35
CA LEU A 118 7.97 13.74 -4.43
C LEU A 118 9.13 14.24 -3.57
N VAL A 119 9.17 13.75 -2.34
CA VAL A 119 10.28 13.93 -1.41
C VAL A 119 10.66 12.56 -0.86
N GLN A 120 11.95 12.23 -0.88
CA GLN A 120 12.46 11.06 -0.17
C GLN A 120 12.88 11.51 1.23
N ALA A 121 12.31 10.90 2.26
CA ALA A 121 12.65 11.20 3.65
C ALA A 121 13.40 10.02 4.26
N ASP A 122 14.62 10.26 4.75
CA ASP A 122 15.45 9.23 5.39
C ASP A 122 14.76 8.58 6.60
N GLU A 123 13.92 9.34 7.32
CA GLU A 123 13.20 8.88 8.52
C GLU A 123 11.92 8.09 8.20
N ALA A 124 11.35 8.21 6.99
CA ALA A 124 10.12 7.51 6.59
C ALA A 124 10.37 6.07 6.11
N GLY A 125 11.61 5.59 6.24
CA GLY A 125 12.04 4.33 5.66
C GLY A 125 12.18 4.43 4.13
N PRO A 126 12.08 3.32 3.39
CA PRO A 126 12.33 3.33 1.94
C PRO A 126 11.22 4.01 1.12
N ARG A 127 10.31 4.78 1.73
CA ARG A 127 9.10 5.32 1.09
C ARG A 127 9.29 6.74 0.54
N ALA A 128 8.50 7.06 -0.47
CA ALA A 128 8.43 8.41 -1.03
C ALA A 128 7.22 9.15 -0.47
N LEU A 129 7.42 10.40 -0.07
CA LEU A 129 6.37 11.28 0.44
C LEU A 129 5.96 12.27 -0.62
N LEU A 130 4.76 12.81 -0.50
CA LEU A 130 4.27 13.90 -1.34
C LEU A 130 4.42 15.23 -0.61
N ALA A 131 4.82 16.26 -1.34
CA ALA A 131 4.90 17.64 -0.86
C ALA A 131 4.29 18.61 -1.86
N LEU A 132 3.82 19.75 -1.37
CA LEU A 132 3.36 20.88 -2.17
C LEU A 132 4.52 21.81 -2.53
N GLY A 133 4.32 22.69 -3.50
CA GLY A 133 5.36 23.60 -4.02
C GLY A 133 5.92 24.57 -2.99
N ASP A 134 5.20 24.81 -1.88
CA ASP A 134 5.66 25.61 -0.74
C ASP A 134 6.52 24.81 0.27
N GLY A 135 6.78 23.53 -0.02
CA GLY A 135 7.52 22.61 0.86
C GLY A 135 6.67 21.94 1.94
N THR A 136 5.36 22.21 1.99
CA THR A 136 4.46 21.54 2.93
C THR A 136 4.35 20.06 2.58
N LEU A 137 4.73 19.18 3.51
CA LEU A 137 4.48 17.75 3.39
C LEU A 137 2.97 17.48 3.37
N LEU A 138 2.53 16.83 2.30
CA LEU A 138 1.16 16.40 2.11
C LEU A 138 0.94 15.02 2.73
N SER A 139 1.89 14.09 2.56
CA SER A 139 1.84 12.75 3.18
C SER A 139 1.98 12.84 4.69
N THR A 140 0.87 12.76 5.42
CA THR A 140 0.81 12.58 6.87
C THR A 140 0.67 11.11 7.27
N GLY A 141 0.34 10.25 6.30
CA GLY A 141 0.28 8.81 6.44
C GLY A 141 1.61 8.09 6.20
N ASN A 142 1.49 6.95 5.53
CA ASN A 142 2.58 6.00 5.35
C ASN A 142 3.50 6.33 4.17
N GLY A 143 3.08 7.18 3.23
CA GLY A 143 3.80 7.45 2.00
C GLY A 143 3.70 6.31 0.97
N LEU A 144 4.24 6.56 -0.22
CA LEU A 144 4.26 5.64 -1.34
C LEU A 144 5.35 4.57 -1.14
N ALA A 145 4.94 3.30 -1.24
CA ALA A 145 5.89 2.19 -1.24
C ALA A 145 6.73 2.19 -2.54
N PRO A 146 8.00 1.74 -2.49
CA PRO A 146 8.82 1.56 -3.69
C PRO A 146 8.13 0.75 -4.79
N SER A 147 7.50 -0.37 -4.42
CA SER A 147 6.76 -1.25 -5.33
C SER A 147 5.65 -0.55 -6.13
N ALA A 148 5.12 0.59 -5.66
CA ALA A 148 4.19 1.38 -6.45
C ALA A 148 4.80 1.84 -7.79
N GLY A 149 6.13 1.98 -7.88
CA GLY A 149 6.86 2.36 -9.08
C GLY A 149 7.20 1.20 -10.03
N ASP A 150 6.75 -0.03 -9.79
CA ASP A 150 7.01 -1.19 -10.66
C ASP A 150 6.26 -1.14 -11.99
N ASP A 151 5.07 -0.53 -12.00
CA ASP A 151 4.20 -0.43 -13.16
C ASP A 151 3.63 1.00 -13.27
N PRO A 152 3.73 1.67 -14.44
CA PRO A 152 3.24 3.04 -14.59
C PRO A 152 1.74 3.24 -14.31
N VAL A 153 0.90 2.24 -14.58
CA VAL A 153 -0.55 2.32 -14.32
C VAL A 153 -0.81 2.19 -12.82
N HIS A 154 -0.17 1.23 -12.17
CA HIS A 154 -0.23 1.05 -10.73
C HIS A 154 0.28 2.30 -9.99
N ALA A 155 1.42 2.85 -10.41
CA ALA A 155 1.99 4.09 -9.88
C ALA A 155 0.98 5.24 -9.91
N LEU A 156 0.28 5.42 -11.03
CA LEU A 156 -0.77 6.44 -11.15
C LEU A 156 -1.93 6.21 -10.18
N VAL A 157 -2.35 4.96 -10.00
CA VAL A 157 -3.45 4.64 -9.07
C VAL A 157 -3.04 4.89 -7.62
N GLU A 158 -1.85 4.46 -7.22
CA GLU A 158 -1.33 4.64 -5.85
C GLU A 158 -1.11 6.12 -5.53
N VAL A 159 -0.45 6.87 -6.44
CA VAL A 159 -0.25 8.33 -6.27
C VAL A 159 -1.59 9.06 -6.19
N ALA A 160 -2.53 8.75 -7.09
CA ALA A 160 -3.85 9.37 -7.08
C ALA A 160 -4.64 9.07 -5.79
N ALA A 161 -4.51 7.85 -5.26
CA ALA A 161 -5.16 7.43 -4.02
C ALA A 161 -4.55 8.15 -2.81
N GLU A 162 -3.23 8.17 -2.70
CA GLU A 162 -2.51 8.87 -1.62
C GLU A 162 -2.85 10.37 -1.63
N VAL A 163 -2.77 11.03 -2.80
CA VAL A 163 -3.12 12.46 -2.90
C VAL A 163 -4.58 12.71 -2.50
N GLN A 164 -5.50 11.86 -2.95
CA GLN A 164 -6.91 11.99 -2.57
C GLN A 164 -7.12 11.84 -1.06
N ASP A 165 -6.51 10.83 -0.45
CA ASP A 165 -6.66 10.55 0.97
C ASP A 165 -6.08 11.71 1.81
N GLU A 166 -4.94 12.27 1.40
CA GLU A 166 -4.34 13.43 2.07
C GLU A 166 -5.11 14.73 1.85
N VAL A 167 -5.66 14.97 0.65
CA VAL A 167 -6.54 16.12 0.39
C VAL A 167 -7.78 16.05 1.27
N ALA A 168 -8.38 14.85 1.40
CA ALA A 168 -9.53 14.63 2.26
C ALA A 168 -9.19 14.81 3.75
N ALA A 169 -8.04 14.30 4.20
CA ALA A 169 -7.61 14.41 5.58
C ALA A 169 -7.29 15.87 5.96
N ARG A 170 -6.49 16.55 5.15
CA ARG A 170 -5.93 17.87 5.43
C ARG A 170 -6.91 19.00 5.17
N PHE A 171 -7.57 18.99 4.01
CA PHE A 171 -8.43 20.09 3.57
C PHE A 171 -9.91 19.81 3.81
N ARG A 172 -10.28 18.60 4.22
CA ARG A 172 -11.69 18.18 4.40
C ARG A 172 -12.51 18.31 3.12
N LEU A 173 -11.85 18.09 1.97
CA LEU A 173 -12.45 18.21 0.64
C LEU A 173 -12.62 16.83 0.01
N VAL A 174 -13.72 16.66 -0.71
CA VAL A 174 -13.88 15.51 -1.60
C VAL A 174 -13.35 15.90 -2.98
N TRP A 175 -12.35 15.18 -3.47
CA TRP A 175 -11.76 15.39 -4.78
C TRP A 175 -11.20 14.08 -5.35
N PRO A 176 -11.33 13.81 -6.65
CA PRO A 176 -12.20 14.50 -7.59
C PRO A 176 -13.67 14.12 -7.33
N VAL A 177 -14.61 14.90 -7.88
CA VAL A 177 -16.04 14.63 -7.79
C VAL A 177 -16.62 14.35 -9.17
N CYS A 178 -17.44 13.31 -9.27
CA CYS A 178 -18.23 12.99 -10.45
C CYS A 178 -19.29 14.07 -10.67
N ARG A 179 -19.32 14.65 -11.87
CA ARG A 179 -20.29 15.70 -12.24
C ARG A 179 -21.73 15.22 -12.24
N ASP A 180 -21.95 13.96 -12.62
CA ASP A 180 -23.30 13.42 -12.79
C ASP A 180 -23.96 13.10 -11.45
N HIS A 181 -23.18 12.68 -10.45
CA HIS A 181 -23.70 12.17 -9.17
C HIS A 181 -23.28 13.00 -7.96
N GLY A 182 -22.33 13.93 -8.09
CA GLY A 182 -21.78 14.69 -6.96
C GLY A 182 -20.99 13.84 -5.96
N LEU A 183 -20.60 12.62 -6.33
CA LEU A 183 -19.86 11.68 -5.49
C LEU A 183 -18.36 11.75 -5.74
N GLY A 184 -17.56 11.54 -4.70
CA GLY A 184 -16.12 11.30 -4.85
C GLY A 184 -15.84 10.12 -5.76
N VAL A 185 -14.85 10.25 -6.65
CA VAL A 185 -14.40 9.17 -7.54
C VAL A 185 -13.14 8.54 -6.98
N ARG A 186 -12.95 7.23 -7.16
CA ARG A 186 -11.72 6.52 -6.73
C ARG A 186 -10.85 6.22 -7.95
N PRO A 187 -9.51 6.32 -7.85
CA PRO A 187 -8.65 5.88 -8.93
C PRO A 187 -8.72 4.34 -9.06
N ALA A 188 -8.66 3.84 -10.29
CA ALA A 188 -8.67 2.41 -10.57
C ALA A 188 -7.95 2.12 -11.89
N ALA A 189 -7.30 0.96 -11.96
CA ALA A 189 -6.77 0.44 -13.21
C ALA A 189 -7.91 -0.16 -14.06
N ALA A 190 -7.98 0.21 -15.34
CA ALA A 190 -8.91 -0.34 -16.31
C ALA A 190 -8.34 -0.24 -17.72
N ASP A 191 -8.44 -1.33 -18.49
CA ASP A 191 -8.00 -1.40 -19.89
C ASP A 191 -6.56 -0.91 -20.13
N GLY A 192 -5.65 -1.19 -19.18
CA GLY A 192 -4.25 -0.76 -19.25
C GLY A 192 -4.01 0.73 -18.96
N SER A 193 -4.98 1.42 -18.34
CA SER A 193 -4.89 2.84 -17.98
C SER A 193 -5.37 3.08 -16.54
N ALA A 194 -4.90 4.16 -15.92
CA ALA A 194 -5.41 4.63 -14.64
C ALA A 194 -6.57 5.61 -14.88
N ARG A 195 -7.73 5.33 -14.29
CA ARG A 195 -8.97 6.08 -14.52
C ARG A 195 -9.67 6.39 -13.21
N TRP A 196 -10.40 7.49 -13.20
CA TRP A 196 -11.27 7.88 -12.10
C TRP A 196 -12.62 7.19 -12.22
N ARG A 197 -12.99 6.36 -11.24
CA ARG A 197 -14.23 5.59 -11.20
C ARG A 197 -15.23 6.17 -10.21
N CYS A 198 -16.44 6.44 -10.68
CA CYS A 198 -17.60 6.75 -9.86
C CYS A 198 -18.39 5.48 -9.53
N ALA A 199 -18.80 5.33 -8.26
CA ALA A 199 -19.71 4.28 -7.81
C ALA A 199 -21.20 4.63 -7.99
N GLY A 200 -21.52 5.83 -8.50
CA GLY A 200 -22.87 6.29 -8.74
C GLY A 200 -23.55 5.55 -9.90
N GLY A 201 -24.77 5.08 -9.64
CA GLY A 201 -25.58 4.28 -10.56
C GLY A 201 -25.07 2.83 -10.73
N PRO A 202 -25.92 1.85 -11.04
CA PRO A 202 -25.45 0.52 -11.43
C PRO A 202 -25.10 0.49 -12.93
N PRO A 203 -23.90 0.05 -13.36
CA PRO A 203 -22.80 -0.60 -12.61
C PRO A 203 -21.63 0.34 -12.16
N GLY A 204 -21.84 1.65 -12.15
CA GLY A 204 -20.82 2.69 -12.01
C GLY A 204 -20.24 3.10 -13.37
N HIS A 205 -19.41 4.13 -13.40
CA HIS A 205 -18.78 4.59 -14.65
C HIS A 205 -17.41 5.24 -14.41
N PHE A 206 -16.61 5.36 -15.46
CA PHE A 206 -15.36 6.12 -15.45
C PHE A 206 -15.61 7.56 -15.89
N VAL A 207 -15.14 8.52 -15.11
CA VAL A 207 -15.30 9.96 -15.41
C VAL A 207 -14.17 10.50 -16.30
N GLY A 208 -13.03 9.82 -16.35
CA GLY A 208 -11.87 10.22 -17.14
C GLY A 208 -10.62 9.42 -16.79
N GLU A 209 -9.55 9.62 -17.56
CA GLU A 209 -8.21 9.17 -17.20
C GLU A 209 -7.63 10.06 -16.09
N VAL A 210 -6.73 9.49 -15.29
CA VAL A 210 -5.94 10.25 -14.32
C VAL A 210 -4.97 11.17 -15.07
N GLY A 211 -5.01 12.46 -14.76
CA GLY A 211 -4.26 13.55 -15.39
C GLY A 211 -4.92 14.17 -16.62
N ALA A 212 -6.17 13.79 -16.92
CA ALA A 212 -6.92 14.29 -18.07
C ALA A 212 -8.35 14.71 -17.71
N LEU A 213 -8.62 15.08 -16.45
CA LEU A 213 -9.92 15.61 -16.07
C LEU A 213 -10.18 16.94 -16.80
N THR A 214 -11.09 16.91 -17.78
CA THR A 214 -11.43 18.05 -18.66
C THR A 214 -12.04 19.24 -17.92
N THR A 215 -12.38 19.08 -16.65
CA THR A 215 -12.52 20.18 -15.69
C THR A 215 -12.42 19.59 -14.29
N PRO A 216 -11.61 20.14 -13.38
CA PRO A 216 -11.70 19.74 -11.99
C PRO A 216 -13.12 20.05 -11.52
N GLY A 217 -13.86 19.03 -11.08
CA GLY A 217 -15.02 19.28 -10.24
C GLY A 217 -14.51 20.11 -9.08
N THR A 218 -15.03 21.34 -8.91
CA THR A 218 -14.64 22.20 -7.78
C THR A 218 -14.71 21.34 -6.52
N PRO A 219 -13.66 21.34 -5.68
CA PRO A 219 -13.66 20.54 -4.46
C PRO A 219 -14.98 20.77 -3.71
N GLY A 220 -15.80 19.74 -3.64
CA GLY A 220 -17.09 19.81 -2.99
C GLY A 220 -16.88 19.74 -1.49
N THR A 221 -17.60 20.57 -0.72
CA THR A 221 -17.82 20.24 0.69
C THR A 221 -18.62 18.93 0.76
N PRO A 222 -18.38 18.07 1.76
CA PRO A 222 -19.15 16.84 1.91
C PRO A 222 -20.64 17.18 1.93
N SER A 223 -21.37 16.71 0.92
CA SER A 223 -22.81 16.90 0.84
C SER A 223 -23.46 16.12 1.99
N THR A 224 -24.25 16.82 2.80
CA THR A 224 -25.11 16.17 3.79
C THR A 224 -26.06 15.23 3.04
N PRO A 225 -26.28 13.97 3.49
CA PRO A 225 -27.20 13.07 2.81
C PRO A 225 -28.58 13.75 2.73
N SER A 226 -28.96 14.12 1.50
CA SER A 226 -30.22 14.79 1.21
C SER A 226 -31.32 13.73 1.13
N THR A 227 -31.68 13.18 2.29
CA THR A 227 -32.98 12.54 2.50
C THR A 227 -33.28 12.56 3.99
N PRO A 228 -34.39 13.18 4.46
CA PRO A 228 -34.83 12.97 5.83
C PRO A 228 -35.27 11.52 5.96
N VAL A 229 -34.40 10.68 6.54
CA VAL A 229 -34.83 9.40 7.08
C VAL A 229 -35.83 9.72 8.18
N THR A 230 -37.07 9.30 7.97
CA THR A 230 -38.15 9.44 8.94
C THR A 230 -37.68 8.84 10.27
N PRO A 231 -37.81 9.54 11.41
CA PRO A 231 -37.36 8.98 12.68
C PRO A 231 -38.18 7.73 12.99
N VAL A 232 -37.54 6.56 12.91
CA VAL A 232 -38.08 5.32 13.46
C VAL A 232 -38.18 5.53 14.97
N THR A 233 -39.41 5.50 15.48
CA THR A 233 -39.69 5.59 16.91
C THR A 233 -38.93 4.48 17.64
N PRO A 234 -38.13 4.79 18.68
CA PRO A 234 -37.40 3.75 19.40
C PRO A 234 -38.38 2.79 20.06
N ARG A 235 -38.30 1.52 19.66
CA ARG A 235 -39.05 0.43 20.30
C ARG A 235 -38.56 0.32 21.74
N ARG A 236 -39.48 0.47 22.69
CA ARG A 236 -39.25 0.41 24.14
C ARG A 236 -38.50 -0.88 24.48
N VAL A 237 -37.27 -0.77 24.98
CA VAL A 237 -36.50 -1.89 25.52
C VAL A 237 -37.18 -2.33 26.82
N VAL A 238 -37.73 -3.55 26.82
CA VAL A 238 -38.21 -4.20 28.04
C VAL A 238 -36.99 -4.77 28.76
N PRO A 239 -36.74 -4.43 30.04
CA PRO A 239 -35.62 -5.00 30.78
C PRO A 239 -35.84 -6.49 31.00
N LEU A 240 -34.82 -7.30 30.67
CA LEU A 240 -34.76 -8.71 30.98
C LEU A 240 -34.74 -8.90 32.51
N SER A 241 -35.70 -9.66 33.04
CA SER A 241 -35.72 -10.09 34.43
C SER A 241 -34.48 -10.95 34.73
N PRO A 242 -33.87 -10.82 35.92
CA PRO A 242 -32.77 -11.68 36.31
C PRO A 242 -33.23 -13.12 36.55
N SER A 243 -32.55 -14.07 35.90
CA SER A 243 -32.71 -15.51 36.13
C SER A 243 -32.32 -15.88 37.57
N PRO A 244 -33.02 -16.85 38.20
CA PRO A 244 -32.77 -17.23 39.59
C PRO A 244 -31.45 -17.98 39.76
N THR A 245 -30.72 -17.58 40.80
CA THR A 245 -29.47 -18.16 41.30
C THR A 245 -29.69 -19.62 41.73
N ARG A 246 -28.87 -20.55 41.22
CA ARG A 246 -28.81 -21.94 41.71
C ARG A 246 -28.25 -21.97 43.15
N PRO A 247 -28.80 -22.80 44.05
CA PRO A 247 -28.24 -22.99 45.39
C PRO A 247 -26.97 -23.86 45.34
N SER A 248 -25.95 -23.41 46.07
CA SER A 248 -24.74 -24.15 46.40
C SER A 248 -25.07 -25.37 47.25
N SER A 249 -24.69 -26.56 46.80
CA SER A 249 -24.69 -27.78 47.61
C SER A 249 -23.31 -27.98 48.25
N SER A 250 -23.26 -27.86 49.57
CA SER A 250 -22.14 -28.18 50.44
C SER A 250 -22.44 -29.44 51.27
N GLY A 251 -21.45 -30.34 51.37
CA GLY A 251 -21.36 -31.46 52.33
C GLY A 251 -22.03 -32.77 51.87
N ARG A 252 -21.41 -33.95 51.98
CA ARG A 252 -20.29 -34.45 52.81
C ARG A 252 -19.51 -35.52 52.05
#